data_AF-A0A2N3WLM3-F1
#
_entry.id   AF-A0A2N3WLM3-F1
#
_cell.length_a   1.000
_cell.length_b   1.000
_cell.length_c   1.000
_cell.angle_alpha   90.00
_cell.angle_beta   90.00
_cell.angle_gamma   90.00
#
_symmetry.space_group_name_H-M   'P 1'
#
loop_
_entity.id
_entity.type
_entity.pdbx_description
1 polymer ?
#
loop_
_entity_poly.entity_id
_entity_poly.type
_entity_poly.pdbx_seq_one_letter_code
_entity_poly.pdbx_strand_id
1 'polypeptide(L)'
;MKGHRQSAAAKPVRVVTFVDGPDSVLLNPYVPPSRWRAERVRAALHPQVVIGVLGGIALTAVAVSSDLGVALVCAGVLAAGMGVVIGWDRAAGLLTEHDHDPASSCRLERRRGEFFFRSRDFTGLGATDTAARAMITGVDELRRSPARAWLGSTVPREMHCIVWQTLQFLDRTRAARSLADELAGAPKSAVGELGAVAREAVAEIEDVLNEVLLHMRSCLVLTRAWEAKLRHAKLAAGTEAALAALPEHCEAQQLLHTAETLAQHMFSGITAARDVVDAGRFPWEQPVESWPSSEGHCR
;
A
#
# COMPACT_ATOMS: atom_id res chain seq x y z
N MET A 1 29.70 5.12 -18.87
CA MET A 1 28.25 5.14 -18.55
C MET A 1 28.09 5.24 -17.03
N LYS A 2 27.79 6.45 -16.51
CA LYS A 2 27.64 6.67 -15.06
C LYS A 2 26.28 6.13 -14.62
N GLY A 3 26.31 5.00 -13.90
CA GLY A 3 25.13 4.45 -13.24
C GLY A 3 24.52 5.48 -12.31
N HIS A 4 23.34 5.99 -12.69
CA HIS A 4 22.47 6.69 -11.77
C HIS A 4 22.15 5.71 -10.64
N ARG A 5 22.73 5.96 -9.45
CA ARG A 5 22.28 5.32 -8.21
C ARG A 5 20.78 5.56 -8.12
N GLN A 6 20.00 4.52 -8.43
CA GLN A 6 18.58 4.46 -8.12
C GLN A 6 18.50 4.57 -6.60
N SER A 7 18.32 5.81 -6.12
CA SER A 7 17.90 6.07 -4.76
C SER A 7 16.63 5.25 -4.56
N ALA A 8 16.60 4.40 -3.54
CA ALA A 8 15.41 3.66 -3.12
C ALA A 8 14.25 4.65 -3.03
N ALA A 9 13.46 4.71 -4.09
CA ALA A 9 12.57 5.84 -4.32
C ALA A 9 11.43 5.75 -3.32
N ALA A 10 11.42 6.69 -2.37
CA ALA A 10 10.37 6.88 -1.39
C ALA A 10 8.99 6.66 -2.03
N LYS A 11 8.08 5.99 -1.32
CA LYS A 11 6.71 5.76 -1.79
C LYS A 11 6.12 7.12 -2.23
N PRO A 12 5.75 7.28 -3.52
CA PRO A 12 5.33 8.57 -4.07
C PRO A 12 4.01 9.02 -3.47
N VAL A 13 3.14 8.07 -3.15
CA VAL A 13 1.86 8.29 -2.46
C VAL A 13 1.90 7.61 -1.10
N ARG A 14 1.32 8.26 -0.10
CA ARG A 14 1.13 7.73 1.26
C ARG A 14 -0.30 7.96 1.70
N VAL A 15 -0.88 6.96 2.36
CA VAL A 15 -2.11 7.14 3.13
C VAL A 15 -1.70 7.60 4.53
N VAL A 16 -2.27 8.71 4.96
CA VAL A 16 -1.91 9.42 6.19
C VAL A 16 -3.19 9.78 6.93
N THR A 17 -3.23 9.60 8.25
CA THR A 17 -4.38 9.99 9.08
C THR A 17 -4.14 11.40 9.62
N PHE A 18 -4.92 12.35 9.13
CA PHE A 18 -4.93 13.73 9.59
C PHE A 18 -6.01 13.94 10.66
N VAL A 19 -6.03 15.12 11.29
CA VAL A 19 -7.05 15.51 12.28
C VAL A 19 -8.47 15.44 11.69
N ASP A 20 -8.61 15.78 10.41
CA ASP A 20 -9.86 15.75 9.66
C ASP A 20 -10.17 14.36 9.03
N GLY A 21 -9.32 13.35 9.29
CA GLY A 21 -9.51 11.96 8.87
C GLY A 21 -8.41 11.42 7.92
N PRO A 22 -8.55 10.16 7.45
CA PRO A 22 -7.59 9.56 6.54
C PRO A 22 -7.62 10.21 5.15
N ASP A 23 -6.45 10.43 4.57
CA ASP A 23 -6.28 11.05 3.26
C ASP A 23 -5.05 10.53 2.50
N SER A 24 -5.07 10.67 1.18
CA SER A 24 -3.93 10.32 0.31
C SER A 24 -3.04 11.53 0.05
N VAL A 25 -1.74 11.33 0.20
CA VAL A 25 -0.73 12.37 0.08
C VAL A 25 0.23 12.01 -1.04
N LEU A 26 0.32 12.84 -2.07
CA LEU A 26 1.34 12.76 -3.10
C LEU A 26 2.56 13.58 -2.65
N LEU A 27 3.73 12.95 -2.57
CA LEU A 27 4.98 13.61 -2.20
C LEU A 27 5.63 14.27 -3.42
N ASN A 28 6.33 15.39 -3.22
CA ASN A 28 7.04 16.09 -4.28
C ASN A 28 8.22 15.23 -4.81
N PRO A 29 8.23 14.86 -6.11
CA PRO A 29 9.31 14.05 -6.70
C PRO A 29 10.66 14.79 -6.78
N TYR A 30 10.65 16.12 -6.70
CA TYR A 30 11.83 16.97 -6.81
C TYR A 30 12.48 17.29 -5.46
N VAL A 31 11.85 16.91 -4.34
CA VAL A 31 12.42 17.15 -3.02
C VAL A 31 13.47 16.08 -2.71
N PRO A 32 14.75 16.46 -2.50
CA PRO A 32 15.79 15.49 -2.21
C PRO A 32 15.59 14.87 -0.81
N PRO A 33 16.02 13.61 -0.60
CA PRO A 33 15.88 12.95 0.70
C PRO A 33 16.55 13.69 1.87
N SER A 34 17.63 14.45 1.60
CA SER A 34 18.30 15.29 2.61
C SER A 34 17.39 16.38 3.17
N ARG A 35 16.53 16.96 2.33
CA ARG A 35 15.59 18.00 2.74
C ARG A 35 14.47 17.41 3.61
N TRP A 36 13.96 16.23 3.26
CA TRP A 36 13.02 15.49 4.12
C TRP A 36 13.62 15.13 5.48
N ARG A 37 14.90 14.72 5.53
CA ARG A 37 15.60 14.46 6.80
C ARG A 37 15.75 15.74 7.61
N ALA A 38 16.11 16.85 6.98
CA ALA A 38 16.24 18.14 7.65
C ALA A 38 14.91 18.59 8.28
N GLU A 39 13.79 18.43 7.59
CA GLU A 39 12.48 18.77 8.17
C GLU A 39 12.08 17.81 9.31
N ARG A 40 12.38 16.51 9.23
CA ARG A 40 12.17 15.59 10.37
C ARG A 40 12.99 15.97 11.59
N VAL A 41 14.26 16.32 11.40
CA VAL A 41 15.14 16.78 12.48
C VAL A 41 14.61 18.08 13.07
N ARG A 42 14.14 19.02 12.25
CA ARG A 42 13.54 20.27 12.74
C ARG A 42 12.25 20.04 13.54
N ALA A 43 11.39 19.14 13.09
CA ALA A 43 10.19 18.78 13.84
C ALA A 43 10.52 18.10 15.18
N ALA A 44 11.53 17.22 15.19
CA ALA A 44 12.02 16.62 16.43
C ALA A 44 12.59 17.64 17.42
N LEU A 45 13.29 18.66 16.90
CA LEU A 45 13.96 19.71 17.69
C LEU A 45 13.08 20.92 17.96
N HIS A 46 11.76 20.75 18.05
CA HIS A 46 10.86 21.84 18.39
C HIS A 46 11.26 22.46 19.75
N PRO A 47 11.25 23.80 19.91
CA PRO A 47 11.78 24.46 21.12
C PRO A 47 11.25 23.89 22.43
N GLN A 48 9.96 23.59 22.51
CA GLN A 48 9.34 22.95 23.68
C GLN A 48 9.94 21.57 24.02
N VAL A 49 10.26 20.76 23.00
CA VAL A 49 10.88 19.44 23.18
C VAL A 49 12.31 19.61 23.69
N VAL A 50 13.07 20.51 23.06
CA VAL A 50 14.46 20.80 23.45
C VAL A 50 14.53 21.31 24.89
N ILE A 51 13.65 22.24 25.27
CA ILE A 51 13.56 22.76 26.64
C ILE A 51 13.22 21.64 27.63
N GLY A 52 12.26 20.76 27.30
CA GLY A 52 11.90 19.63 28.15
C GLY A 52 13.06 18.66 28.36
N VAL A 53 13.78 18.31 27.29
CA VAL A 53 14.95 17.42 27.35
C VAL A 53 16.08 18.06 28.16
N LEU A 54 16.45 19.30 27.86
CA LEU A 54 17.52 20.01 28.58
C LEU A 54 17.16 20.23 30.06
N GLY A 55 15.91 20.55 30.35
CA GLY A 55 15.41 20.70 31.72
C GLY A 55 15.51 19.38 32.51
N GLY A 56 15.11 18.26 31.91
CA GLY A 56 15.26 16.92 32.51
C GLY A 56 16.72 16.55 32.77
N ILE A 57 17.61 16.82 31.81
CA ILE A 57 19.06 16.60 31.95
C ILE A 57 19.63 17.46 33.09
N ALA A 58 19.31 18.75 33.12
CA ALA A 58 19.79 19.67 34.14
C ALA A 58 19.30 19.26 35.54
N LEU A 59 18.02 18.89 35.68
CA LEU A 59 17.46 18.39 36.93
C LEU A 59 18.18 17.13 37.42
N THR A 60 18.45 16.19 36.50
CA THR A 60 19.18 14.96 36.80
C THR A 60 20.60 15.25 37.26
N ALA A 61 21.31 16.16 36.58
CA ALA A 61 22.68 16.54 36.91
C ALA A 61 22.76 17.19 38.31
N VAL A 62 21.84 18.11 38.63
CA VAL A 62 21.76 18.75 39.95
C VAL A 62 21.44 17.70 41.03
N ALA A 63 20.49 16.80 40.77
CA ALA A 63 20.12 15.74 41.70
C ALA A 63 21.31 14.86 42.10
N VAL A 64 22.10 14.44 41.12
CA VAL A 64 23.29 13.60 41.32
C VAL A 64 24.40 14.38 42.03
N SER A 65 24.65 15.64 41.65
CA SER A 65 25.72 16.43 42.26
C SER A 65 25.45 16.85 43.71
N SER A 66 24.16 16.93 44.08
CA SER A 66 23.71 17.42 45.39
C SER A 66 23.14 16.31 46.28
N ASP A 67 23.25 15.05 45.87
CA ASP A 67 22.73 13.86 46.57
C ASP A 67 21.25 14.02 47.00
N LEU A 68 20.44 14.63 46.13
CA LEU A 68 19.05 15.00 46.40
C LEU A 68 18.07 13.81 46.34
N GLY A 69 18.60 12.58 46.39
CA GLY A 69 17.84 11.34 46.41
C GLY A 69 17.44 10.80 45.04
N VAL A 70 17.31 9.48 44.96
CA VAL A 70 17.02 8.71 43.73
C VAL A 70 15.74 9.17 43.05
N ALA A 71 14.74 9.63 43.80
CA ALA A 71 13.47 10.10 43.25
C ALA A 71 13.65 11.31 42.29
N LEU A 72 14.53 12.25 42.60
CA LEU A 72 14.76 13.44 41.76
C LEU A 72 15.52 13.08 40.48
N VAL A 73 16.45 12.13 40.57
CA VAL A 73 17.16 11.55 39.42
C VAL A 73 16.17 10.86 38.48
N CYS A 74 15.27 10.01 39.02
CA CYS A 74 14.23 9.35 38.24
C CYS A 74 13.30 10.36 37.54
N ALA A 75 12.89 11.43 38.23
CA ALA A 75 12.05 12.47 37.64
C ALA A 75 12.73 13.18 36.46
N GLY A 76 14.02 13.54 36.60
CA GLY A 76 14.79 14.17 35.53
C GLY A 76 14.99 13.25 34.31
N VAL A 77 15.29 11.97 34.55
CA VAL A 77 15.42 10.96 33.48
C VAL A 77 14.08 10.75 32.76
N LEU A 78 12.97 10.67 33.49
CA LEU A 78 11.63 10.55 32.90
C LEU A 78 11.27 11.78 32.06
N ALA A 79 11.54 12.99 32.57
CA ALA A 79 11.30 14.22 31.83
C ALA A 79 12.11 14.27 30.52
N ALA A 80 13.39 13.90 30.57
CA ALA A 80 14.24 13.83 29.38
C ALA A 80 13.77 12.74 28.40
N GLY A 81 13.43 11.55 28.90
CA GLY A 81 12.91 10.44 28.10
C GLY A 81 11.59 10.80 27.41
N MET A 82 10.66 11.42 28.13
CA MET A 82 9.39 11.88 27.57
C MET A 82 9.61 12.93 26.48
N GLY A 83 10.56 13.85 26.68
CA GLY A 83 10.96 14.80 25.64
C GLY A 83 11.46 14.11 24.36
N VAL A 84 12.30 13.08 24.49
CA VAL A 84 12.78 12.30 23.33
C VAL A 84 11.61 11.60 22.63
N VAL A 85 10.67 11.00 23.37
CA VAL A 85 9.49 10.34 22.81
C VAL A 85 8.61 11.34 22.05
N ILE A 86 8.34 12.52 22.62
CA ILE A 86 7.56 13.59 21.97
C ILE A 86 8.28 14.08 20.71
N GLY A 87 9.61 14.25 20.76
CA GLY A 87 10.40 14.63 19.58
C GLY A 87 10.36 13.58 18.47
N TRP A 88 10.44 12.30 18.84
CA TRP A 88 10.29 11.19 17.90
C TRP A 88 8.90 11.14 17.28
N ASP A 89 7.86 11.29 18.11
CA ASP A 89 6.46 11.29 17.67
C ASP A 89 6.20 12.42 16.68
N ARG A 90 6.66 13.64 16.95
CA ARG A 90 6.60 14.77 16.00
C ARG A 90 7.38 14.52 14.71
N ALA A 91 8.54 13.87 14.79
CA ALA A 91 9.33 13.53 13.61
C ALA A 91 8.64 12.45 12.74
N ALA A 92 7.96 11.50 13.37
CA ALA A 92 7.15 10.48 12.72
C ALA A 92 5.84 11.08 12.15
N GLY A 93 5.26 12.03 12.89
CA GLY A 93 4.03 12.76 12.60
C GLY A 93 4.18 13.94 11.64
N LEU A 94 5.37 14.17 11.06
CA LEU A 94 5.66 15.22 10.05
C LEU A 94 4.77 15.17 8.79
N LEU A 95 3.87 14.20 8.65
CA LEU A 95 2.88 14.23 7.59
C LEU A 95 1.46 14.29 8.15
N THR A 96 1.21 13.81 9.37
CA THR A 96 -0.12 13.66 9.99
C THR A 96 -0.55 14.89 10.77
N GLU A 97 0.38 15.65 11.34
CA GLU A 97 0.09 16.83 12.18
C GLU A 97 -0.30 18.08 11.36
N HIS A 98 -0.74 17.92 10.11
CA HIS A 98 -0.84 19.02 9.15
C HIS A 98 -2.25 19.32 8.66
N ASP A 99 -2.72 20.54 8.93
CA ASP A 99 -3.91 21.10 8.30
C ASP A 99 -3.52 22.36 7.51
N HIS A 100 -3.87 22.47 6.23
CA HIS A 100 -3.45 23.62 5.41
C HIS A 100 -4.27 24.90 5.71
N ASP A 101 -4.52 25.16 7.00
CA ASP A 101 -5.17 26.35 7.51
C ASP A 101 -4.23 27.57 7.37
N PRO A 102 -4.68 28.68 6.77
CA PRO A 102 -3.93 29.94 6.76
C PRO A 102 -3.46 30.43 8.14
N ALA A 103 -4.12 30.02 9.23
CA ALA A 103 -3.70 30.37 10.59
C ALA A 103 -2.55 29.51 11.15
N SER A 104 -2.11 28.48 10.41
CA SER A 104 -1.14 27.52 10.95
C SER A 104 0.29 28.09 11.11
N SER A 105 0.90 27.71 12.23
CA SER A 105 2.31 27.97 12.53
C SER A 105 3.28 27.00 11.84
N CYS A 106 2.78 25.89 11.29
CA CYS A 106 3.63 24.87 10.69
C CYS A 106 4.15 25.28 9.31
N ARG A 107 5.47 25.12 9.11
CA ARG A 107 6.14 25.50 7.88
C ARG A 107 5.70 24.69 6.66
N LEU A 108 5.37 23.41 6.85
CA LEU A 108 4.88 22.53 5.78
C LEU A 108 3.46 22.93 5.32
N GLU A 109 2.68 23.56 6.20
CA GLU A 109 1.31 24.00 5.92
C GLU A 109 1.29 25.36 5.18
N ARG A 110 2.27 26.24 5.46
CA ARG A 110 2.38 27.56 4.83
C ARG A 110 2.67 27.55 3.33
N ARG A 111 3.12 26.42 2.77
CA ARG A 111 3.50 26.31 1.34
C ARG A 111 2.95 25.03 0.74
N ARG A 112 1.66 25.05 0.38
CA ARG A 112 1.03 24.02 -0.47
C ARG A 112 1.90 23.76 -1.70
N GLY A 113 2.12 22.49 -2.03
CA GLY A 113 2.92 22.11 -3.19
C GLY A 113 4.44 22.34 -3.07
N GLU A 114 4.97 22.62 -1.88
CA GLU A 114 6.43 22.59 -1.66
C GLU A 114 6.93 21.17 -1.40
N PHE A 115 6.23 20.43 -0.53
CA PHE A 115 6.63 19.10 -0.08
C PHE A 115 5.67 17.99 -0.49
N PHE A 116 4.38 18.26 -0.45
CA PHE A 116 3.34 17.32 -0.82
C PHE A 116 2.06 18.03 -1.26
N PHE A 117 1.14 17.25 -1.82
CA PHE A 117 -0.26 17.60 -2.03
C PHE A 117 -1.15 16.53 -1.39
N ARG A 118 -2.18 16.95 -0.66
CA ARG A 118 -3.27 16.09 -0.18
C ARG A 118 -4.36 16.00 -1.25
N SER A 119 -5.09 14.88 -1.31
CA SER A 119 -6.29 14.83 -2.16
C SER A 119 -7.31 15.89 -1.78
N ARG A 120 -7.46 16.19 -0.48
CA ARG A 120 -8.38 17.22 0.01
C ARG A 120 -7.97 18.65 -0.35
N ASP A 121 -6.71 18.91 -0.72
CA ASP A 121 -6.28 20.26 -1.12
C ASP A 121 -7.07 20.78 -2.32
N PHE A 122 -7.60 19.88 -3.15
CA PHE A 122 -8.34 20.20 -4.37
C PHE A 122 -9.86 20.21 -4.18
N THR A 123 -10.34 20.06 -2.93
CA THR A 123 -11.77 20.15 -2.61
C THR A 123 -12.30 21.54 -2.98
N GLY A 124 -13.51 21.58 -3.55
CA GLY A 124 -14.16 22.84 -3.95
C GLY A 124 -13.78 23.34 -5.35
N LEU A 125 -12.91 22.62 -6.08
CA LEU A 125 -12.57 22.95 -7.47
C LEU A 125 -13.48 22.26 -8.51
N GLY A 126 -14.71 21.91 -8.13
CA GLY A 126 -15.68 21.24 -9.02
C GLY A 126 -15.18 19.91 -9.58
N ALA A 127 -15.33 19.70 -10.89
CA ALA A 127 -14.94 18.46 -11.56
C ALA A 127 -13.45 18.13 -11.40
N THR A 128 -12.59 19.15 -11.28
CA THR A 128 -11.14 18.98 -11.15
C THR A 128 -10.71 18.36 -9.81
N ASP A 129 -11.54 18.42 -8.77
CA ASP A 129 -11.32 17.69 -7.51
C ASP A 129 -11.24 16.17 -7.77
N THR A 130 -12.22 15.63 -8.48
CA THR A 130 -12.27 14.20 -8.81
C THR A 130 -11.10 13.79 -9.72
N ALA A 131 -10.69 14.65 -10.64
CA ALA A 131 -9.52 14.43 -11.49
C ALA A 131 -8.22 14.40 -10.68
N ALA A 132 -8.02 15.34 -9.76
CA ALA A 132 -6.86 15.40 -8.88
C ALA A 132 -6.74 14.13 -8.03
N ARG A 133 -7.83 13.68 -7.40
CA ARG A 133 -7.87 12.43 -6.64
C ARG A 133 -7.54 11.22 -7.52
N ALA A 134 -8.14 11.13 -8.70
CA ALA A 134 -7.88 10.04 -9.64
C ALA A 134 -6.40 10.00 -10.08
N MET A 135 -5.76 11.16 -10.26
CA MET A 135 -4.34 11.23 -10.57
C MET A 135 -3.46 10.75 -9.42
N ILE A 136 -3.74 11.16 -8.19
CA ILE A 136 -3.00 10.69 -7.00
C ILE A 136 -3.15 9.17 -6.87
N THR A 137 -4.38 8.65 -6.97
CA THR A 137 -4.62 7.19 -6.92
C THR A 137 -3.92 6.45 -8.06
N GLY A 138 -3.92 7.02 -9.27
CA GLY A 138 -3.25 6.42 -10.43
C GLY A 138 -1.74 6.30 -10.27
N VAL A 139 -1.07 7.31 -9.72
CA VAL A 139 0.37 7.23 -9.41
C VAL A 139 0.65 6.11 -8.40
N ASP A 140 -0.20 5.98 -7.38
CA ASP A 140 -0.05 4.93 -6.38
C ASP A 140 -0.23 3.54 -7.01
N GLU A 141 -1.27 3.36 -7.82
CA GLU A 141 -1.55 2.12 -8.52
C GLU A 141 -0.38 1.69 -9.42
N LEU A 142 0.12 2.61 -10.26
CA LEU A 142 1.24 2.33 -11.15
C LEU A 142 2.51 1.96 -10.37
N ARG A 143 2.71 2.54 -9.17
CA ARG A 143 3.83 2.18 -8.32
C ARG A 143 3.65 0.81 -7.66
N ARG A 144 2.44 0.47 -7.20
CA ARG A 144 2.15 -0.82 -6.55
C ARG A 144 2.05 -1.99 -7.55
N SER A 145 1.90 -1.69 -8.83
CA SER A 145 1.81 -2.68 -9.89
C SER A 145 2.98 -3.68 -9.90
N PRO A 146 2.73 -5.00 -9.89
CA PRO A 146 3.77 -6.00 -10.13
C PRO A 146 4.40 -5.89 -11.53
N ALA A 147 3.69 -5.33 -12.52
CA ALA A 147 4.23 -5.07 -13.85
C ALA A 147 5.36 -4.02 -13.85
N ARG A 148 5.56 -3.27 -12.76
CA ARG A 148 6.64 -2.28 -12.64
C ARG A 148 8.03 -2.84 -12.94
N ALA A 149 8.30 -4.10 -12.59
CA ALA A 149 9.58 -4.74 -12.89
C ALA A 149 9.85 -4.82 -14.41
N TRP A 150 8.79 -4.87 -15.23
CA TRP A 150 8.85 -4.94 -16.68
C TRP A 150 8.82 -3.55 -17.34
N LEU A 151 8.06 -2.61 -16.78
CA LEU A 151 7.96 -1.22 -17.28
C LEU A 151 9.24 -0.40 -17.03
N GLY A 152 10.14 -0.91 -16.19
CA GLY A 152 11.31 -0.18 -15.71
C GLY A 152 10.95 0.91 -14.69
N SER A 153 11.98 1.51 -14.08
CA SER A 153 11.80 2.55 -13.07
C SER A 153 11.36 3.91 -13.64
N THR A 154 11.47 4.09 -14.96
CA THR A 154 11.30 5.37 -15.64
C THR A 154 9.83 5.76 -15.75
N VAL A 155 8.97 4.86 -16.24
CA VAL A 155 7.55 5.14 -16.49
C VAL A 155 6.80 5.59 -15.22
N PRO A 156 6.90 4.90 -14.06
CA PRO A 156 6.25 5.36 -12.84
C PRO A 156 6.81 6.68 -12.31
N ARG A 157 8.09 6.96 -12.57
CA ARG A 157 8.73 8.23 -12.15
C ARG A 157 8.25 9.38 -13.00
N GLU A 158 8.20 9.21 -14.32
CA GLU A 158 7.69 10.23 -15.25
C GLU A 158 6.22 10.53 -14.97
N MET A 159 5.39 9.49 -14.76
CA MET A 159 4.00 9.68 -14.38
C MET A 159 3.86 10.46 -13.07
N HIS A 160 4.68 10.15 -12.06
CA HIS A 160 4.71 10.90 -10.81
C HIS A 160 5.10 12.37 -11.03
N CYS A 161 6.11 12.65 -11.85
CA CYS A 161 6.52 14.01 -12.22
C CYS A 161 5.41 14.77 -12.95
N ILE A 162 4.79 14.17 -13.97
CA ILE A 162 3.71 14.78 -14.76
C ILE A 162 2.53 15.12 -13.85
N VAL A 163 2.04 14.14 -13.08
CA VAL A 163 0.93 14.36 -12.14
C VAL A 163 1.27 15.45 -11.13
N TRP A 164 2.50 15.47 -10.60
CA TRP A 164 2.91 16.52 -9.69
C TRP A 164 2.86 17.92 -10.34
N GLN A 165 3.39 18.05 -11.56
CA GLN A 165 3.37 19.31 -12.31
C GLN A 165 1.93 19.75 -12.62
N THR A 166 1.07 18.82 -13.02
CA THR A 166 -0.36 19.07 -13.28
C THR A 166 -1.07 19.56 -12.02
N LEU A 167 -0.87 18.91 -10.88
CA LEU A 167 -1.45 19.35 -9.60
C LEU A 167 -0.89 20.69 -9.13
N GLN A 168 0.40 20.95 -9.34
CA GLN A 168 1.00 22.25 -9.05
C GLN A 168 0.44 23.36 -9.95
N PHE A 169 0.20 23.06 -11.22
CA PHE A 169 -0.44 23.99 -12.14
C PHE A 169 -1.88 24.28 -11.70
N LEU A 170 -2.64 23.24 -11.36
CA LEU A 170 -4.00 23.37 -10.82
C LEU A 170 -4.04 24.25 -9.57
N ASP A 171 -3.14 24.01 -8.60
CA ASP A 171 -3.08 24.79 -7.36
C ASP A 171 -2.78 26.28 -7.62
N ARG A 172 -1.86 26.59 -8.56
CA ARG A 172 -1.56 27.97 -8.95
C ARG A 172 -2.74 28.69 -9.59
N THR A 173 -3.67 27.97 -10.21
CA THR A 173 -4.85 28.55 -10.87
C THR A 173 -6.01 28.80 -9.91
N ARG A 174 -5.92 28.38 -8.65
CA ARG A 174 -6.99 28.48 -7.64
C ARG A 174 -7.51 29.91 -7.46
N ALA A 175 -6.60 30.88 -7.31
CA ALA A 175 -6.99 32.28 -7.12
C ALA A 175 -7.70 32.85 -8.36
N ALA A 176 -7.21 32.52 -9.56
CA ALA A 176 -7.83 32.94 -10.81
C ALA A 176 -9.24 32.34 -10.97
N ARG A 177 -9.45 31.09 -10.55
CA ARG A 177 -10.78 30.43 -10.54
C ARG A 177 -11.74 31.10 -9.58
N SER A 178 -11.32 31.36 -8.34
CA SER A 178 -12.13 32.10 -7.35
C SER A 178 -12.55 33.47 -7.88
N LEU A 179 -11.61 34.20 -8.50
CA LEU A 179 -11.90 35.50 -9.11
C LEU A 179 -12.85 35.36 -10.31
N ALA A 180 -12.67 34.35 -11.18
CA ALA A 180 -13.58 34.12 -12.30
C ALA A 180 -15.02 33.83 -11.82
N ASP A 181 -15.17 33.09 -10.73
CA ASP A 181 -16.45 32.78 -10.09
C ASP A 181 -17.08 33.98 -9.37
N GLU A 182 -16.28 34.91 -8.85
CA GLU A 182 -16.79 36.16 -8.28
C GLU A 182 -17.24 37.15 -9.37
N LEU A 183 -16.41 37.32 -10.41
CA LEU A 183 -16.68 38.21 -11.55
C LEU A 183 -17.93 37.76 -12.35
N ALA A 184 -18.22 36.45 -12.30
CA ALA A 184 -19.45 35.85 -12.81
C ALA A 184 -20.75 36.50 -12.33
N GLY A 185 -20.74 37.06 -11.11
CA GLY A 185 -21.92 37.63 -10.47
C GLY A 185 -22.42 38.94 -11.10
N ALA A 186 -21.63 39.58 -11.98
CA ALA A 186 -21.95 40.88 -12.60
C ALA A 186 -21.82 40.89 -14.14
N PRO A 187 -22.60 40.05 -14.87
CA PRO A 187 -22.36 39.75 -16.29
C PRO A 187 -22.59 40.91 -17.28
N LYS A 188 -23.27 42.00 -16.89
CA LYS A 188 -23.61 43.13 -17.78
C LYS A 188 -22.65 44.33 -17.68
N SER A 189 -21.44 44.12 -17.17
CA SER A 189 -20.44 45.16 -16.95
C SER A 189 -19.12 44.79 -17.62
N ALA A 190 -18.19 45.75 -17.78
CA ALA A 190 -16.82 45.45 -18.24
C ALA A 190 -16.10 44.40 -17.34
N VAL A 191 -16.53 44.31 -16.07
CA VAL A 191 -16.09 43.29 -15.10
C VAL A 191 -16.59 41.89 -15.49
N GLY A 192 -17.77 41.81 -16.13
CA GLY A 192 -18.34 40.57 -16.68
C GLY A 192 -17.59 40.05 -17.90
N GLU A 193 -17.08 40.91 -18.78
CA GLU A 193 -16.22 40.52 -19.91
C GLU A 193 -14.90 39.91 -19.41
N LEU A 194 -14.27 40.53 -18.41
CA LEU A 194 -13.08 39.97 -17.75
C LEU A 194 -13.37 38.62 -17.09
N GLY A 195 -14.54 38.46 -16.46
CA GLY A 195 -14.98 37.18 -15.91
C GLY A 195 -15.19 36.11 -16.99
N ALA A 196 -15.71 36.47 -18.16
CA ALA A 196 -15.86 35.54 -19.28
C ALA A 196 -14.50 35.05 -19.80
N VAL A 197 -13.54 35.96 -20.02
CA VAL A 197 -12.17 35.63 -20.44
C VAL A 197 -11.46 34.75 -19.40
N ALA A 198 -11.63 35.05 -18.11
CA ALA A 198 -11.05 34.23 -17.04
C ALA A 198 -11.63 32.81 -17.02
N ARG A 199 -12.95 32.65 -17.26
CA ARG A 199 -13.56 31.32 -17.37
C ARG A 199 -13.10 30.55 -18.61
N GLU A 200 -12.94 31.21 -19.74
CA GLU A 200 -12.41 30.60 -20.96
C GLU A 200 -10.99 30.05 -20.73
N ALA A 201 -10.12 30.86 -20.11
CA ALA A 201 -8.79 30.40 -19.72
C ALA A 201 -8.82 29.23 -18.71
N VAL A 202 -9.76 29.25 -17.75
CA VAL A 202 -9.95 28.12 -16.82
C VAL A 202 -10.42 26.86 -17.56
N ALA A 203 -11.31 26.98 -18.54
CA ALA A 203 -11.78 25.86 -19.34
C ALA A 203 -10.64 25.22 -20.16
N GLU A 204 -9.78 26.01 -20.78
CA GLU A 204 -8.58 25.50 -21.48
C GLU A 204 -7.66 24.71 -20.54
N ILE A 205 -7.49 25.18 -19.30
CA ILE A 205 -6.71 24.47 -18.28
C ILE A 205 -7.37 23.12 -17.92
N GLU A 206 -8.70 23.09 -17.83
CA GLU A 206 -9.45 21.87 -17.53
C GLU A 206 -9.37 20.86 -18.68
N ASP A 207 -9.36 21.31 -19.93
CA ASP A 207 -9.19 20.44 -21.09
C ASP A 207 -7.81 19.77 -21.08
N VAL A 208 -6.74 20.53 -20.84
CA VAL A 208 -5.38 19.97 -20.70
C VAL A 208 -5.30 18.98 -19.53
N LEU A 209 -5.93 19.30 -18.40
CA LEU A 209 -6.00 18.40 -17.25
C LEU A 209 -6.71 17.08 -17.60
N ASN A 210 -7.83 17.17 -18.33
CA ASN A 210 -8.59 16.01 -18.77
C ASN A 210 -7.78 15.14 -19.74
N GLU A 211 -7.00 15.74 -20.64
CA GLU A 211 -6.11 15.03 -21.54
C GLU A 211 -5.00 14.27 -20.79
N VAL A 212 -4.36 14.92 -19.80
CA VAL A 212 -3.38 14.25 -18.92
C VAL A 212 -4.02 13.07 -18.19
N LEU A 213 -5.23 13.26 -17.64
CA LEU A 213 -5.96 12.20 -16.94
C LEU A 213 -6.29 11.03 -17.88
N LEU A 214 -6.69 11.32 -19.12
CA LEU A 214 -6.98 10.31 -20.15
C LEU A 214 -5.71 9.49 -20.49
N HIS A 215 -4.58 10.14 -20.70
CA HIS A 215 -3.31 9.46 -20.97
C HIS A 215 -2.87 8.61 -19.78
N MET A 216 -2.99 9.11 -18.56
CA MET A 216 -2.71 8.33 -17.36
C MET A 216 -3.61 7.10 -17.26
N ARG A 217 -4.93 7.26 -17.46
CA ARG A 217 -5.88 6.13 -17.47
C ARG A 217 -5.49 5.09 -18.52
N SER A 218 -5.07 5.54 -19.71
CA SER A 218 -4.59 4.64 -20.77
C SER A 218 -3.34 3.85 -20.33
N CYS A 219 -2.38 4.50 -19.67
CA CYS A 219 -1.22 3.81 -19.09
C CYS A 219 -1.62 2.77 -18.03
N LEU A 220 -2.60 3.09 -17.18
CA LEU A 220 -3.10 2.15 -16.17
C LEU A 220 -3.81 0.95 -16.82
N VAL A 221 -4.64 1.17 -17.85
CA VAL A 221 -5.29 0.09 -18.60
C VAL A 221 -4.26 -0.84 -19.23
N LEU A 222 -3.24 -0.29 -19.90
CA LEU A 222 -2.15 -1.09 -20.48
C LEU A 222 -1.37 -1.87 -19.41
N THR A 223 -1.11 -1.25 -18.27
CA THR A 223 -0.42 -1.89 -17.13
C THR A 223 -1.24 -3.07 -16.61
N ARG A 224 -2.54 -2.89 -16.36
CA ARG A 224 -3.45 -3.96 -15.91
C ARG A 224 -3.55 -5.11 -16.92
N ALA A 225 -3.64 -4.78 -18.22
CA ALA A 225 -3.68 -5.78 -19.29
C ALA A 225 -2.37 -6.59 -19.35
N TRP A 226 -1.22 -5.93 -19.17
CA TRP A 226 0.06 -6.62 -19.10
C TRP A 226 0.16 -7.53 -17.88
N GLU A 227 -0.28 -7.08 -16.70
CA GLU A 227 -0.35 -7.95 -15.52
C GLU A 227 -1.25 -9.17 -15.73
N ALA A 228 -2.39 -9.00 -16.39
CA ALA A 228 -3.27 -10.12 -16.71
C ALA A 228 -2.57 -11.14 -17.62
N LYS A 229 -1.83 -10.68 -18.64
CA LYS A 229 -1.00 -11.55 -19.49
C LYS A 229 0.09 -12.26 -18.71
N LEU A 230 0.80 -11.57 -17.83
CA LEU A 230 1.84 -12.18 -16.97
C LEU A 230 1.26 -13.25 -16.05
N ARG A 231 0.09 -12.99 -15.46
CA ARG A 231 -0.62 -14.00 -14.63
C ARG A 231 -1.02 -15.21 -15.45
N HIS A 232 -1.56 -15.00 -16.64
CA HIS A 232 -1.96 -16.10 -17.53
C HIS A 232 -0.76 -16.96 -17.94
N ALA A 233 0.36 -16.33 -18.35
CA ALA A 233 1.58 -17.05 -18.69
C ALA A 233 2.14 -17.87 -17.51
N LYS A 234 2.12 -17.31 -16.30
CA LYS A 234 2.53 -18.02 -15.07
C LYS A 234 1.63 -19.21 -14.78
N LEU A 235 0.31 -19.07 -14.96
CA LEU A 235 -0.64 -20.17 -14.78
C LEU A 235 -0.40 -21.26 -15.81
N ALA A 236 -0.25 -20.91 -17.10
CA ALA A 236 0.02 -21.88 -18.16
C ALA A 236 1.29 -22.70 -17.89
N ALA A 237 2.41 -22.03 -17.54
CA ALA A 237 3.65 -22.72 -17.19
C ALA A 237 3.51 -23.59 -15.93
N GLY A 238 2.75 -23.13 -14.93
CA GLY A 238 2.48 -23.90 -13.72
C GLY A 238 1.62 -25.15 -14.00
N THR A 239 0.62 -25.03 -14.88
CA THR A 239 -0.20 -26.15 -15.32
C THR A 239 0.61 -27.14 -16.15
N GLU A 240 1.45 -26.67 -17.07
CA GLU A 240 2.34 -27.54 -17.85
C GLU A 240 3.30 -28.31 -16.95
N ALA A 241 3.95 -27.65 -15.99
CA ALA A 241 4.82 -28.29 -15.02
C ALA A 241 4.07 -29.29 -14.12
N ALA A 242 2.85 -28.96 -13.69
CA ALA A 242 2.03 -29.86 -12.89
C ALA A 242 1.57 -31.09 -13.68
N LEU A 243 1.18 -30.92 -14.94
CA LEU A 243 0.82 -32.02 -15.84
C LEU A 243 2.02 -32.92 -16.13
N ALA A 244 3.22 -32.34 -16.34
CA ALA A 244 4.45 -33.09 -16.53
C ALA A 244 4.90 -33.88 -15.29
N ALA A 245 4.43 -33.49 -14.09
CA ALA A 245 4.72 -34.17 -12.84
C ALA A 245 3.65 -35.21 -12.44
N LEU A 246 2.57 -35.37 -13.22
CA LEU A 246 1.57 -36.40 -12.96
C LEU A 246 2.17 -37.79 -13.25
N PRO A 247 1.94 -38.79 -12.38
CA PRO A 247 2.29 -40.18 -12.66
C PRO A 247 1.72 -40.60 -14.01
N GLU A 248 2.51 -41.30 -14.82
CA GLU A 248 2.02 -41.79 -16.10
C GLU A 248 0.86 -42.77 -15.91
N HIS A 249 -0.04 -42.85 -16.89
CA HIS A 249 -1.22 -43.72 -16.81
C HIS A 249 -0.83 -45.20 -16.57
N CYS A 250 0.35 -45.61 -17.03
CA CYS A 250 0.92 -46.94 -16.81
C CYS A 250 1.29 -47.17 -15.33
N GLU A 251 1.78 -46.17 -14.60
CA GLU A 251 2.15 -46.29 -13.18
C GLU A 251 0.91 -46.48 -12.30
N ALA A 252 -0.17 -45.76 -12.59
CA ALA A 252 -1.45 -45.94 -11.89
C ALA A 252 -2.07 -47.33 -12.14
N GLN A 253 -2.00 -47.83 -13.38
CA GLN A 253 -2.44 -49.19 -13.71
C GLN A 253 -1.56 -50.25 -13.05
N GLN A 254 -0.24 -50.03 -13.01
CA GLN A 254 0.70 -50.95 -12.36
C GLN A 254 0.49 -50.98 -10.84
N LEU A 255 0.21 -49.85 -10.20
CA LEU A 255 -0.15 -49.78 -8.78
C LEU A 255 -1.44 -50.58 -8.51
N LEU A 256 -2.48 -50.41 -9.33
CA LEU A 256 -3.74 -51.15 -9.22
C LEU A 256 -3.50 -52.67 -9.38
N HIS A 257 -2.76 -53.06 -10.41
CA HIS A 257 -2.41 -54.46 -10.66
C HIS A 257 -1.60 -55.08 -9.51
N THR A 258 -0.67 -54.31 -8.93
CA THR A 258 0.13 -54.75 -7.77
C THR A 258 -0.75 -54.95 -6.54
N ALA A 259 -1.71 -54.05 -6.29
CA ALA A 259 -2.66 -54.17 -5.19
C ALA A 259 -3.58 -55.39 -5.35
N GLU A 260 -4.09 -55.64 -6.57
CA GLU A 260 -4.87 -56.84 -6.89
C GLU A 260 -4.06 -58.13 -6.66
N THR A 261 -2.81 -58.15 -7.14
CA THR A 261 -1.91 -59.29 -6.98
C THR A 261 -1.60 -59.55 -5.50
N LEU A 262 -1.38 -58.50 -4.71
CA LEU A 262 -1.17 -58.63 -3.26
C LEU A 262 -2.39 -59.25 -2.57
N ALA A 263 -3.59 -58.81 -2.91
CA ALA A 263 -4.83 -59.38 -2.36
C ALA A 263 -4.97 -60.87 -2.69
N GLN A 264 -4.66 -61.26 -3.94
CA GLN A 264 -4.65 -62.66 -4.37
C GLN A 264 -3.61 -63.49 -3.59
N HIS A 265 -2.38 -62.98 -3.43
CA HIS A 265 -1.32 -63.66 -2.68
C HIS A 265 -1.68 -63.82 -1.19
N MET A 266 -2.27 -62.80 -0.56
CA MET A 266 -2.74 -62.92 0.82
C MET A 266 -3.85 -63.95 0.93
N PHE A 267 -4.82 -63.93 0.03
CA PHE A 267 -5.90 -64.91 0.00
C PHE A 267 -5.34 -66.34 -0.12
N SER A 268 -4.43 -66.58 -1.07
CA SER A 268 -3.81 -67.90 -1.22
C SER A 268 -2.99 -68.31 0.00
N GLY A 269 -2.23 -67.38 0.58
CA GLY A 269 -1.39 -67.64 1.76
C GLY A 269 -2.22 -67.96 3.00
N ILE A 270 -3.30 -67.21 3.25
CA ILE A 270 -4.23 -67.44 4.36
C ILE A 270 -4.97 -68.77 4.19
N THR A 271 -5.40 -69.09 2.97
CA THR A 271 -6.06 -70.37 2.65
C THR A 271 -5.10 -71.55 2.83
N ALA A 272 -3.87 -71.45 2.34
CA ALA A 272 -2.85 -72.47 2.52
C ALA A 272 -2.49 -72.65 4.01
N ALA A 273 -2.34 -71.55 4.76
CA ALA A 273 -2.07 -71.61 6.19
C ALA A 273 -3.20 -72.32 6.95
N ARG A 274 -4.46 -71.98 6.67
CA ARG A 274 -5.65 -72.67 7.22
C ARG A 274 -5.60 -74.17 6.94
N ASP A 275 -5.30 -74.57 5.71
CA ASP A 275 -5.24 -75.99 5.33
C ASP A 275 -4.15 -76.77 6.08
N VAL A 276 -3.00 -76.14 6.34
CA VAL A 276 -1.91 -76.75 7.12
C VAL A 276 -2.28 -76.94 8.59
N VAL A 277 -3.07 -76.02 9.17
CA VAL A 277 -3.46 -76.08 10.59
C VAL A 277 -4.83 -76.71 10.84
N ASP A 278 -5.49 -77.22 9.79
CA ASP A 278 -6.86 -77.78 9.82
C ASP A 278 -7.88 -76.89 10.56
N ALA A 279 -7.80 -75.57 10.34
CA ALA A 279 -8.61 -74.59 11.09
C ALA A 279 -10.08 -74.49 10.65
N GLY A 280 -10.55 -75.37 9.75
CA GLY A 280 -11.91 -75.33 9.20
C GLY A 280 -12.15 -74.19 8.20
N ARG A 281 -13.24 -74.28 7.41
CA ARG A 281 -13.54 -73.35 6.31
C ARG A 281 -13.80 -71.91 6.78
N PHE A 282 -13.38 -70.95 5.96
CA PHE A 282 -13.68 -69.54 6.21
C PHE A 282 -15.16 -69.24 6.01
N PRO A 283 -15.72 -68.20 6.65
CA PRO A 283 -17.12 -67.83 6.52
C PRO A 283 -17.59 -67.64 5.07
N TRP A 284 -16.76 -67.04 4.21
CA TRP A 284 -17.11 -66.80 2.81
C TRP A 284 -17.11 -68.06 1.92
N GLU A 285 -16.61 -69.19 2.42
CA GLU A 285 -16.61 -70.49 1.71
C GLU A 285 -17.77 -71.38 2.15
N GLN A 286 -18.49 -70.95 3.18
CA GLN A 286 -19.69 -71.62 3.63
C GLN A 286 -20.90 -71.11 2.82
N PRO A 287 -21.89 -71.96 2.52
CA PRO A 287 -23.10 -71.53 1.81
C PRO A 287 -23.76 -70.38 2.58
N VAL A 288 -24.37 -69.43 1.86
CA VAL A 288 -24.97 -68.21 2.43
C VAL A 288 -26.00 -68.53 3.53
N GLU A 289 -26.64 -69.70 3.46
CA GLU A 289 -27.60 -70.23 4.43
C GLU A 289 -27.00 -70.57 5.80
N SER A 290 -25.68 -70.77 5.89
CA SER A 290 -24.98 -71.05 7.15
C SER A 290 -24.22 -69.84 7.69
N TRP A 291 -24.39 -68.67 7.07
CA TRP A 291 -23.83 -67.44 7.61
C TRP A 291 -24.62 -67.04 8.86
N PRO A 292 -23.96 -66.57 9.93
CA PRO A 292 -24.67 -66.04 11.08
C PRO A 292 -25.52 -64.86 10.60
N SER A 293 -26.85 -65.02 10.65
CA SER A 293 -27.79 -63.96 10.35
C SER A 293 -27.45 -62.76 11.23
N SER A 294 -27.07 -61.66 10.59
CA SER A 294 -26.79 -60.37 11.22
C SER A 294 -28.09 -59.70 11.70
N GLU A 295 -28.94 -60.45 12.39
CA GLU A 295 -30.08 -59.93 13.11
C GLU A 295 -29.66 -59.69 14.56
N GLY A 296 -29.34 -58.42 14.84
CA GLY A 296 -29.34 -57.86 16.18
C GLY A 296 -27.97 -57.81 16.85
N HIS A 297 -27.31 -56.65 16.78
CA HIS A 297 -27.08 -55.79 17.95
C HIS A 297 -26.52 -54.43 17.49
N CYS A 298 -27.41 -53.53 17.09
CA CYS A 298 -27.26 -52.13 17.49
C CYS A 298 -27.78 -52.03 18.93
N ARG A 299 -26.87 -51.93 19.89
CA ARG A 299 -26.92 -51.05 21.06
C ARG A 299 -25.52 -50.88 21.62
#